data_AF-X0Y3B8-F1
#
_entry.id   AF-X0Y3B8-F1
#
_cell.length_a   1.000
_cell.length_b   1.000
_cell.length_c   1.000
_cell.angle_alpha   90.00
_cell.angle_beta   90.00
_cell.angle_gamma   90.00
#
_symmetry.space_group_name_H-M   'P 1'
#
loop_
_entity.id
_entity.type
_entity.pdbx_description
1 polymer ?
#
loop_
_entity_poly.entity_id
_entity_poly.type
_entity_poly.pdbx_seq_one_letter_code
_entity_poly.pdbx_strand_id
1 'polypeptide(L)'
;RWKGIADDTQPHIWYDYHHIISNSSYSEYECEQPWQRILVLANGDVNRCSCGTLFPDKIMGNIEYDTIESMWKSDYMNHLRWCHENHRSELIESCVNCPMRIEWILNRNKKKV
;
A
#
# COMPACT_ATOMS: atom_id res chain seq x y z
N ARG A 1 -15.63 -26.88 0.26
CA ARG A 1 -15.80 -25.74 1.19
C ARG A 1 -14.40 -25.25 1.54
N TRP A 2 -14.02 -24.05 1.09
CA TRP A 2 -12.68 -23.48 1.27
C TRP A 2 -12.33 -23.37 2.77
N LYS A 3 -11.09 -23.73 3.14
CA LYS A 3 -10.56 -23.75 4.52
C LYS A 3 -9.29 -22.89 4.62
N GLY A 4 -9.26 -21.72 3.99
CA GLY A 4 -8.12 -20.80 4.14
C GLY A 4 -8.31 -19.87 5.34
N ILE A 5 -7.20 -19.52 5.98
CA ILE A 5 -7.13 -18.39 6.92
C ILE A 5 -7.22 -17.12 6.07
N ALA A 6 -8.31 -16.38 6.21
CA ALA A 6 -8.32 -14.97 5.80
C ALA A 6 -7.75 -14.19 6.99
N ASP A 7 -6.57 -13.61 6.81
CA ASP A 7 -5.79 -13.03 7.91
C ASP A 7 -6.39 -11.73 8.45
N ASP A 8 -7.33 -11.11 7.73
CA ASP A 8 -8.20 -10.05 8.26
C ASP A 8 -9.31 -9.75 7.24
N THR A 9 -10.53 -9.45 7.70
CA THR A 9 -11.51 -8.73 6.87
C THR A 9 -11.35 -7.26 7.21
N GLN A 10 -10.44 -6.55 6.53
CA GLN A 10 -10.27 -5.11 6.79
C GLN A 10 -11.54 -4.36 6.35
N PRO A 11 -12.30 -3.74 7.27
CA PRO A 11 -13.34 -2.81 6.87
C PRO A 11 -12.68 -1.67 6.11
N HIS A 12 -13.28 -1.21 5.01
CA HIS A 12 -12.85 0.01 4.34
C HIS A 12 -13.09 1.19 5.30
N ILE A 13 -12.07 1.56 6.07
CA ILE A 13 -12.09 2.77 6.88
C ILE A 13 -11.76 3.92 5.94
N TRP A 14 -12.76 4.75 5.66
CA TRP A 14 -12.60 5.98 4.91
C TRP A 14 -12.02 7.03 5.85
N TYR A 15 -10.76 7.38 5.63
CA TYR A 15 -10.11 8.47 6.34
C TYR A 15 -10.10 9.71 5.46
N ASP A 16 -10.61 10.83 5.97
CA ASP A 16 -10.52 12.13 5.29
C ASP A 16 -9.13 12.75 5.53
N TYR A 17 -8.21 12.49 4.60
CA TYR A 17 -6.86 13.07 4.59
C TYR A 17 -6.72 14.26 3.65
N HIS A 18 -7.81 14.76 3.03
CA HIS A 18 -7.76 15.84 2.04
C HIS A 18 -7.16 17.15 2.58
N HIS A 19 -7.15 17.33 3.91
CA HIS A 19 -6.66 18.54 4.56
C HIS A 19 -5.19 18.47 5.01
N ILE A 20 -4.52 17.31 4.95
CA ILE A 20 -3.22 17.10 5.62
C ILE A 20 -2.02 17.21 4.66
N ILE A 21 -2.26 17.07 3.35
CA ILE A 21 -1.16 16.90 2.37
C ILE A 21 -0.89 18.22 1.68
N SER A 22 -0.27 19.17 2.39
CA SER A 22 0.19 20.41 1.74
C SER A 22 1.70 20.50 1.55
N ASN A 23 2.58 19.82 2.31
CA ASN A 23 4.02 20.15 2.19
C ASN A 23 5.08 19.14 2.70
N SER A 24 4.81 17.86 2.94
CA SER A 24 5.90 16.95 3.36
C SER A 24 6.69 16.41 2.16
N SER A 25 7.62 17.21 1.65
CA SER A 25 8.71 16.75 0.80
C SER A 25 9.57 15.75 1.59
N TYR A 26 9.73 14.53 1.08
CA TYR A 26 10.62 13.49 1.62
C TYR A 26 10.30 13.00 3.04
N SER A 27 9.75 11.79 3.12
CA SER A 27 9.62 11.04 4.37
C SER A 27 10.48 9.79 4.27
N GLU A 28 11.31 9.50 5.29
CA GLU A 28 11.99 8.19 5.48
C GLU A 28 10.99 7.06 5.82
N TYR A 29 9.75 7.19 5.36
CA TYR A 29 8.71 6.20 5.60
C TYR A 29 8.92 5.00 4.68
N GLU A 30 9.12 3.85 5.33
CA GLU A 30 9.20 2.55 4.69
C GLU A 30 7.98 1.72 5.11
N CYS A 31 7.27 1.15 4.14
CA CYS A 31 6.14 0.26 4.41
C CYS A 31 6.60 -1.17 4.19
N GLU A 32 6.48 -2.05 5.18
CA GLU A 32 6.88 -3.46 5.07
C GLU A 32 5.94 -4.33 4.20
N GLN A 33 4.73 -3.84 3.93
CA GLN A 33 3.67 -4.59 3.25
C GLN A 33 4.09 -5.17 1.89
N PRO A 34 4.84 -4.47 1.01
CA PRO A 34 5.27 -4.99 -0.29
C PRO A 34 6.15 -6.25 -0.26
N TRP A 35 6.71 -6.59 0.92
CA TRP A 35 7.51 -7.80 1.13
C TRP A 35 6.76 -8.90 1.89
N GLN A 36 5.62 -8.56 2.50
CA GLN A 36 4.89 -9.49 3.37
C GLN A 36 3.62 -10.04 2.74
N ARG A 37 2.86 -9.23 2.00
CA ARG A 37 1.50 -9.62 1.61
C ARG A 37 0.98 -8.94 0.35
N ILE A 38 -0.02 -9.59 -0.24
CA ILE A 38 -0.90 -9.07 -1.28
C ILE A 38 -2.35 -9.27 -0.82
N LEU A 39 -3.27 -8.50 -1.37
CA LEU A 39 -4.70 -8.62 -1.07
C LEU A 39 -5.45 -9.03 -2.33
N VAL A 40 -6.16 -10.14 -2.29
CA VAL A 40 -7.06 -10.57 -3.37
C VAL A 40 -8.48 -10.11 -3.05
N LEU A 41 -9.06 -9.30 -3.92
CA LEU A 41 -10.43 -8.79 -3.80
C LEU A 41 -11.45 -9.84 -4.27
N ALA A 42 -12.71 -9.67 -3.89
CA ALA A 42 -13.78 -10.61 -4.20
C ALA A 42 -14.06 -10.76 -5.71
N ASN A 43 -13.71 -9.75 -6.51
CA ASN A 43 -13.79 -9.78 -7.99
C ASN A 43 -12.54 -10.38 -8.66
N GLY A 44 -11.58 -10.87 -7.87
CA GLY A 44 -10.34 -11.45 -8.36
C GLY A 44 -9.18 -10.47 -8.55
N ASP A 45 -9.41 -9.16 -8.42
CA ASP A 45 -8.35 -8.17 -8.54
C ASP A 45 -7.35 -8.32 -7.39
N VAL A 46 -6.06 -8.18 -7.70
CA VAL A 46 -4.98 -8.33 -6.73
C VAL A 46 -4.34 -6.99 -6.45
N ASN A 47 -4.40 -6.57 -5.19
CA ASN A 47 -3.78 -5.38 -4.67
C ASN A 47 -2.40 -5.65 -4.07
N ARG A 48 -1.49 -4.70 -4.29
CA ARG A 48 -0.10 -4.72 -3.78
C ARG A 48 0.08 -4.47 -2.28
N CYS A 49 -0.95 -3.96 -1.61
CA CYS A 49 -0.99 -3.70 -0.16
C CYS A 49 -2.41 -3.97 0.34
N SER A 50 -2.53 -4.37 1.61
CA SER A 50 -3.83 -4.44 2.29
C SER A 50 -4.32 -3.06 2.78
N CYS A 51 -3.39 -2.13 2.98
CA CYS A 51 -3.60 -0.85 3.64
C CYS A 51 -4.45 0.16 2.84
N GLY A 52 -5.43 0.80 3.49
CA GLY A 52 -6.06 2.06 3.06
C GLY A 52 -7.10 1.97 1.93
N THR A 53 -7.51 3.13 1.43
CA THR A 53 -8.52 3.30 0.36
C THR A 53 -8.13 2.54 -0.91
N LEU A 54 -9.12 2.00 -1.63
CA LEU A 54 -8.89 1.42 -2.97
C LEU A 54 -8.46 2.55 -3.91
N PHE A 55 -7.19 2.53 -4.32
CA PHE A 55 -6.68 3.39 -5.38
C PHE A 55 -6.48 2.53 -6.63
N PRO A 56 -6.80 3.02 -7.83
CA PRO A 56 -6.64 2.26 -9.07
C PRO A 56 -5.20 1.76 -9.29
N ASP A 57 -4.20 2.55 -8.88
CA ASP A 57 -2.80 2.17 -9.01
C ASP A 57 -2.45 0.94 -8.16
N LYS A 58 -3.27 0.53 -7.16
CA LYS A 58 -3.01 -0.64 -6.30
C LYS A 58 -3.17 -1.97 -6.99
N ILE A 59 -3.97 -2.01 -8.06
CA ILE A 59 -4.29 -3.23 -8.77
C ILE A 59 -3.08 -3.64 -9.62
N MET A 60 -2.59 -4.85 -9.40
CA MET A 60 -1.44 -5.43 -10.11
C MET A 60 -1.85 -6.38 -11.23
N GLY A 61 -3.09 -6.87 -11.19
CA GLY A 61 -3.61 -7.90 -12.07
C GLY A 61 -4.83 -8.57 -11.47
N ASN A 62 -5.28 -9.66 -12.08
CA ASN A 62 -6.44 -10.41 -11.63
C ASN A 62 -6.13 -11.92 -11.63
N ILE A 63 -6.53 -12.63 -10.58
CA ILE A 63 -6.25 -14.07 -10.40
C ILE A 63 -6.87 -14.96 -11.49
N GLU A 64 -7.82 -14.45 -12.26
CA GLU A 64 -8.42 -15.18 -13.39
C GLU A 64 -7.42 -15.33 -14.55
N TYR A 65 -6.52 -14.36 -14.72
CA TYR A 65 -5.59 -14.29 -15.87
C TYR A 65 -4.12 -14.44 -15.46
N ASP A 66 -3.77 -14.02 -14.25
CA ASP A 66 -2.39 -13.96 -13.75
C ASP A 66 -2.16 -14.85 -12.54
N THR A 67 -0.92 -15.34 -12.38
CA THR A 67 -0.54 -16.04 -11.14
C THR A 67 -0.07 -15.05 -10.09
N ILE A 68 -0.34 -15.35 -8.81
CA ILE A 68 0.20 -14.59 -7.67
C ILE A 68 1.72 -14.41 -7.77
N GLU A 69 2.43 -15.48 -8.18
CA GLU A 69 3.89 -15.43 -8.35
C GLU A 69 4.32 -14.41 -9.41
N SER A 70 3.65 -14.40 -10.56
CA SER A 70 3.95 -13.45 -11.64
C SER A 70 3.72 -12.00 -11.21
N MET A 71 2.61 -11.73 -10.51
CA MET A 71 2.32 -10.40 -9.97
C MET A 71 3.33 -10.00 -8.89
N TRP A 72 3.71 -10.92 -8.01
CA TRP A 72 4.70 -10.67 -6.94
C TRP A 72 6.10 -10.37 -7.47
N LYS A 73 6.49 -11.00 -8.59
CA LYS A 73 7.78 -10.82 -9.26
C LYS A 73 7.76 -9.76 -10.37
N SER A 74 6.62 -9.12 -10.61
CA SER A 74 6.46 -8.11 -11.64
C SER A 74 7.39 -6.90 -11.45
N ASP A 75 7.72 -6.22 -12.55
CA ASP A 75 8.46 -4.96 -12.52
C ASP A 75 7.76 -3.92 -11.66
N TYR A 76 6.42 -3.94 -11.66
CA TYR A 76 5.59 -3.10 -10.83
C TYR A 76 5.85 -3.32 -9.33
N MET A 77 5.82 -4.56 -8.85
CA MET A 77 6.13 -4.88 -7.45
C MET A 77 7.58 -4.63 -7.08
N ASN A 78 8.51 -4.89 -8.01
CA ASN A 78 9.92 -4.60 -7.78
C ASN A 78 10.18 -3.10 -7.68
N HIS A 79 9.50 -2.28 -8.49
CA HIS A 79 9.56 -0.83 -8.40
C HIS A 79 8.98 -0.31 -7.07
N LEU A 80 7.87 -0.86 -6.61
CA LEU A 80 7.29 -0.54 -5.30
C LEU A 80 8.28 -0.81 -4.15
N ARG A 81 8.91 -2.00 -4.15
CA ARG A 81 9.92 -2.37 -3.16
C ARG A 81 11.13 -1.44 -3.22
N TRP A 82 11.64 -1.17 -4.42
CA TRP A 82 12.75 -0.23 -4.62
C TRP A 82 12.42 1.16 -4.08
N CYS A 83 11.22 1.67 -4.35
CA CYS A 83 10.78 2.96 -3.82
C CYS A 83 10.77 2.98 -2.29
N HIS A 84 10.34 1.91 -1.64
CA HIS A 84 10.36 1.85 -0.18
C HIS A 84 11.78 1.68 0.39
N GLU A 85 12.63 0.84 -0.20
CA GLU A 85 14.05 0.68 0.18
C GLU A 85 14.86 1.98 0.04
N ASN A 86 14.45 2.88 -0.87
CA ASN A 86 15.18 4.12 -1.14
C ASN A 86 14.49 5.35 -0.54
N HIS A 87 13.51 5.17 0.35
CA HIS A 87 12.71 6.26 0.95
C HIS A 87 12.03 7.17 -0.10
N ARG A 88 11.65 6.60 -1.23
CA ARG A 88 10.98 7.25 -2.37
C ARG A 88 9.49 6.92 -2.45
N SER A 89 8.83 6.70 -1.31
CA SER A 89 7.40 6.35 -1.27
C SER A 89 6.50 7.45 -1.82
N GLU A 90 6.98 8.69 -1.93
CA GLU A 90 6.30 9.80 -2.58
C GLU A 90 6.13 9.64 -4.09
N LEU A 91 6.89 8.76 -4.73
CA LEU A 91 6.75 8.47 -6.16
C LEU A 91 5.50 7.63 -6.48
N ILE A 92 4.81 7.14 -5.45
CA ILE A 92 3.70 6.22 -5.57
C ILE A 92 2.44 6.89 -5.05
N GLU A 93 1.50 7.15 -5.94
CA GLU A 93 0.29 7.94 -5.64
C GLU A 93 -0.49 7.39 -4.44
N SER A 94 -0.77 6.08 -4.41
CA SER A 94 -1.46 5.50 -3.26
C SER A 94 -0.67 5.56 -1.96
N CYS A 95 0.66 5.64 -2.01
CA CYS A 95 1.50 5.70 -0.83
C CYS A 95 1.53 7.11 -0.26
N VAL A 96 1.51 8.14 -1.10
CA VAL A 96 1.40 9.56 -0.68
C VAL A 96 0.19 9.77 0.22
N ASN A 97 -0.95 9.18 -0.18
CA ASN A 97 -2.23 9.28 0.51
C ASN A 97 -2.47 8.14 1.53
N CYS A 98 -1.44 7.36 1.87
CA CYS A 98 -1.60 6.22 2.76
C CYS A 98 -1.78 6.69 4.22
N PRO A 99 -2.85 6.24 4.91
CA PRO A 99 -3.09 6.54 6.33
C PRO A 99 -1.87 6.27 7.21
N MET A 100 -1.22 5.13 6.99
CA MET A 100 -0.05 4.69 7.76
C MET A 100 1.15 5.62 7.55
N ARG A 101 1.37 6.09 6.32
CA ARG A 101 2.44 7.05 6.00
C ARG A 101 2.16 8.40 6.65
N ILE A 102 0.93 8.90 6.52
CA ILE A 102 0.51 10.18 7.08
C ILE A 102 0.65 10.18 8.59
N GLU A 103 0.16 9.13 9.26
CA GLU A 103 0.30 8.96 10.71
C GLU A 103 1.77 8.95 11.14
N TRP A 104 2.62 8.21 10.41
CA TRP A 104 4.05 8.18 10.69
C TRP A 104 4.69 9.58 10.59
N ILE A 105 4.37 10.35 9.55
CA ILE A 105 4.89 11.71 9.35
C ILE A 105 4.44 12.63 10.48
N LEU A 106 3.15 12.60 10.84
CA LEU A 106 2.60 13.43 11.92
C LEU A 106 3.25 13.12 13.26
N ASN A 107 3.41 11.83 13.58
CA ASN A 107 4.04 11.40 14.83
C ASN A 107 5.53 11.77 14.89
N ARG A 108 6.24 11.77 13.75
CA ARG A 108 7.63 12.21 13.69
C ARG A 108 7.78 13.72 13.87
N ASN A 109 6.86 14.52 13.30
CA ASN A 109 6.86 15.97 13.48
C ASN A 109 6.55 16.39 14.92
N LYS A 110 5.63 15.69 15.60
CA LYS A 110 5.34 15.91 17.03
C LYS A 110 6.54 15.67 17.94
N LYS A 111 7.42 14.73 17.60
CA LYS A 111 8.64 14.42 18.38
C LYS A 111 9.80 15.42 18.16
N LYS A 112 9.72 16.28 17.15
CA LYS A 112 10.75 17.30 16.86
C LYS A 112 10.51 18.63 17.61
N VAL A 113 9.37 18.78 18.27
CA VAL A 113 8.99 19.92 19.13
C VAL A 113 9.22 19.53 20.58
#